data_AF-A0A5C5TTR3-F1
#
_entry.id   AF-A0A5C5TTR3-F1
#
_cell.length_a   1.000
_cell.length_b   1.000
_cell.length_c   1.000
_cell.angle_alpha   90.00
_cell.angle_beta   90.00
_cell.angle_gamma   90.00
#
_symmetry.space_group_name_H-M   'P 1'
#
loop_
_entity.id
_entity.type
_entity.pdbx_description
1 polymer ?
#
loop_
_entity_poly.entity_id
_entity_poly.type
_entity_poly.pdbx_seq_one_letter_code
_entity_poly.pdbx_strand_id
1 'polypeptide(L)'
;MAISKDQLKQIGRFELAEPESLDDLDEWALWLEAMLHGPCFIFFRDGEPILLQGKQVVERLAGLKLEIYPDEHPPPHFHVRAPGLNASFAIEDCRLLKGHAPSDVLDKVRYWHKHSKRKLVEAWNATRPTNCQVGPYSGA
;
A
#
# COMPACT_ATOMS: atom_id res chain seq x y z
N MET A 1 -14.23 -11.93 7.77
CA MET A 1 -15.41 -11.62 6.92
C MET A 1 -14.87 -10.94 5.68
N ALA A 2 -15.31 -11.32 4.48
CA ALA A 2 -14.95 -10.62 3.26
C ALA A 2 -15.48 -9.17 3.32
N ILE A 3 -14.72 -8.21 2.82
CA ILE A 3 -15.16 -6.80 2.75
C ILE A 3 -16.30 -6.72 1.72
N SER A 4 -17.41 -6.08 2.09
CA SER A 4 -18.56 -5.88 1.20
C SER A 4 -18.28 -4.79 0.15
N LYS A 5 -18.99 -4.84 -0.98
CA LYS A 5 -18.85 -3.84 -2.06
C LYS A 5 -19.09 -2.39 -1.60
N ASP A 6 -20.02 -2.18 -0.67
CA ASP A 6 -20.28 -0.85 -0.10
C ASP A 6 -19.12 -0.35 0.76
N GLN A 7 -18.49 -1.25 1.52
CA GLN A 7 -17.27 -0.91 2.25
C GLN A 7 -16.11 -0.60 1.29
N LEU A 8 -16.01 -1.30 0.15
CA LEU A 8 -15.01 -0.99 -0.89
C LEU A 8 -15.21 0.40 -1.48
N LYS A 9 -16.46 0.80 -1.76
CA LYS A 9 -16.78 2.17 -2.19
C LYS A 9 -16.33 3.19 -1.16
N GLN A 10 -16.64 2.96 0.12
CA GLN A 10 -16.30 3.89 1.20
C GLN A 10 -14.79 4.08 1.39
N ILE A 11 -13.98 3.03 1.19
CA ILE A 11 -12.52 3.10 1.34
C ILE A 11 -11.78 3.42 0.03
N GLY A 12 -12.50 3.68 -1.06
CA GLY A 12 -11.92 3.98 -2.37
C GLY A 12 -11.14 2.82 -3.00
N ARG A 13 -11.59 1.58 -2.77
CA ARG A 13 -10.96 0.34 -3.26
C ARG A 13 -11.91 -0.51 -4.08
N PHE A 14 -12.78 0.15 -4.86
CA PHE A 14 -13.84 -0.53 -5.58
C PHE A 14 -13.31 -1.47 -6.67
N GLU A 15 -12.07 -1.32 -7.13
CA GLU A 15 -11.40 -2.25 -8.05
C GLU A 15 -11.26 -3.68 -7.49
N LEU A 16 -11.43 -3.86 -6.17
CA LEU A 16 -11.41 -5.16 -5.50
C LEU A 16 -12.79 -5.82 -5.39
N ALA A 17 -13.86 -5.21 -5.92
CA ALA A 17 -15.18 -5.81 -5.94
C ALA A 17 -15.21 -7.02 -6.88
N GLU A 18 -15.95 -8.07 -6.51
CA GLU A 18 -16.21 -9.20 -7.39
C GLU A 18 -17.11 -8.73 -8.54
N PRO A 19 -16.72 -8.90 -9.81
CA PRO A 19 -17.51 -8.44 -10.97
C PRO A 19 -18.94 -8.99 -10.97
N GLU A 20 -19.14 -10.20 -10.43
CA GLU A 20 -20.45 -10.85 -10.30
C GLU A 20 -21.38 -10.16 -9.29
N SER A 21 -20.84 -9.27 -8.45
CA SER A 21 -21.59 -8.53 -7.42
C SER A 21 -22.07 -7.14 -7.87
N LEU A 22 -21.77 -6.73 -9.11
CA LEU A 22 -22.11 -5.40 -9.65
C LEU A 22 -23.55 -5.39 -10.19
N ASP A 23 -24.37 -4.46 -9.68
CA ASP A 23 -25.82 -4.43 -9.91
C ASP A 23 -26.23 -3.67 -11.18
N ASP A 24 -25.50 -2.60 -11.54
CA ASP A 24 -25.88 -1.69 -12.62
C ASP A 24 -24.68 -1.06 -13.34
N LEU A 25 -24.96 -0.33 -14.43
CA LEU A 25 -23.94 0.32 -15.26
C LEU A 25 -23.13 1.37 -14.50
N ASP A 26 -23.70 2.01 -13.48
CA ASP A 26 -22.99 3.01 -12.68
C ASP A 26 -21.94 2.31 -11.79
N GLU A 27 -22.26 1.14 -11.23
CA GLU A 27 -21.29 0.29 -10.54
C GLU A 27 -20.20 -0.22 -11.49
N TRP A 28 -20.53 -0.64 -12.71
CA TRP A 28 -19.52 -1.02 -13.70
C TRP A 28 -18.60 0.16 -14.08
N ALA A 29 -19.14 1.37 -14.20
CA ALA A 29 -18.35 2.57 -14.47
C ALA A 29 -17.43 2.93 -13.29
N LEU A 30 -17.94 2.88 -12.06
CA LEU A 30 -17.17 3.08 -10.84
C LEU A 30 -16.03 2.05 -10.70
N TRP A 31 -16.30 0.80 -11.07
CA TRP A 31 -15.30 -0.27 -11.03
C TRP A 31 -14.16 0.00 -12.01
N LEU A 32 -14.48 0.44 -13.23
CA LEU A 32 -13.48 0.86 -14.21
C LEU A 32 -12.70 2.10 -13.76
N GLU A 33 -13.39 3.10 -13.21
CA GLU A 33 -12.76 4.33 -12.70
C GLU A 33 -11.75 4.01 -11.59
N ALA A 34 -12.11 3.11 -10.67
CA ALA A 34 -11.21 2.63 -9.63
C ALA A 34 -9.97 1.92 -10.21
N MET A 35 -10.11 1.15 -11.29
CA MET A 35 -8.95 0.53 -11.96
C MET A 35 -8.05 1.53 -12.70
N LEU A 36 -8.63 2.57 -13.29
CA LEU A 36 -7.90 3.59 -14.06
C LEU A 36 -7.10 4.54 -13.17
N HIS A 37 -7.63 4.85 -11.98
CA HIS A 37 -7.08 5.87 -11.09
C HIS A 37 -6.52 5.31 -9.78
N GLY A 38 -6.87 4.06 -9.44
CA GLY A 38 -6.36 3.35 -8.27
C GLY A 38 -4.92 2.88 -8.46
N PRO A 39 -4.25 2.48 -7.36
CA PRO A 39 -2.88 2.02 -7.39
C PRO A 39 -2.78 0.57 -7.91
N CYS A 40 -3.42 0.23 -9.03
CA CYS A 40 -3.44 -1.12 -9.58
C CYS A 40 -3.01 -1.15 -11.06
N PHE A 41 -2.57 -2.31 -11.51
CA PHE A 41 -2.11 -2.56 -12.87
C PHE A 41 -2.69 -3.88 -13.37
N ILE A 42 -3.07 -3.93 -14.65
CA ILE A 42 -3.40 -5.18 -15.33
C ILE A 42 -2.12 -5.77 -15.90
N PHE A 43 -1.81 -7.01 -15.55
CA PHE A 43 -0.70 -7.79 -16.08
C PHE A 43 -1.22 -9.05 -16.76
N PHE A 44 -0.66 -9.41 -17.91
CA PHE A 44 -1.00 -10.66 -18.58
C PHE A 44 -0.02 -11.75 -18.17
N ARG A 45 -0.53 -12.84 -17.61
CA ARG A 45 0.24 -14.05 -17.31
C ARG A 45 -0.38 -15.22 -18.07
N ASP A 46 0.43 -15.84 -18.93
CA ASP A 46 0.00 -16.97 -19.78
C ASP A 46 -1.24 -16.64 -20.64
N GLY A 47 -1.39 -15.37 -21.04
CA GLY A 47 -2.52 -14.87 -21.83
C GLY A 47 -3.71 -14.37 -21.01
N GLU A 48 -3.75 -14.64 -19.71
CA GLU A 48 -4.83 -14.24 -18.82
C GLU A 48 -4.53 -12.91 -18.10
N PRO A 49 -5.45 -11.94 -18.07
CA PRO A 49 -5.27 -10.70 -17.33
C PRO A 49 -5.42 -10.95 -15.82
N ILE A 50 -4.45 -10.46 -15.06
CA ILE A 50 -4.42 -10.48 -13.60
C ILE A 50 -4.34 -9.03 -13.12
N LEU A 51 -5.26 -8.65 -12.22
CA LEU A 51 -5.18 -7.38 -11.52
C LEU A 51 -4.11 -7.47 -10.42
N LEU A 52 -3.04 -6.71 -10.56
CA LEU A 52 -1.99 -6.58 -9.56
C LEU A 52 -2.15 -5.23 -8.84
N GLN A 53 -2.24 -5.28 -7.52
CA GLN A 53 -2.06 -4.07 -6.72
C GLN A 53 -0.61 -3.60 -6.85
N GLY A 54 -0.45 -2.33 -7.18
CA GLY A 54 0.80 -1.65 -7.40
C GLY A 54 1.52 -1.39 -6.10
N LYS A 55 2.83 -1.63 -6.10
CA LYS A 55 3.73 -1.12 -5.06
C LYS A 55 3.67 0.42 -5.05
N GLN A 56 3.29 1.01 -3.93
CA GLN A 56 3.24 2.47 -3.82
C GLN A 56 4.60 3.01 -3.38
N VAL A 57 5.19 3.86 -4.22
CA VAL A 57 6.35 4.67 -3.84
C VAL A 57 5.83 5.88 -3.07
N VAL A 58 6.14 5.93 -1.78
CA VAL A 58 5.74 7.03 -0.89
C VAL A 58 6.62 8.25 -1.13
N GLU A 59 7.93 8.07 -1.23
CA GLU A 59 8.87 9.17 -1.45
C GLU A 59 10.20 8.72 -2.06
N ARG A 60 10.93 9.69 -2.63
CA ARG A 60 12.32 9.54 -3.08
C ARG A 60 13.16 10.65 -2.47
N LEU A 61 14.21 10.30 -1.73
CA LEU A 61 15.05 11.25 -1.01
C LEU A 61 16.52 10.84 -1.13
N ALA A 62 17.37 11.68 -1.73
CA ALA A 62 18.82 11.47 -1.79
C ALA A 62 19.25 10.04 -2.22
N GLY A 63 18.56 9.45 -3.21
CA GLY A 63 18.82 8.09 -3.70
C GLY A 63 18.12 6.96 -2.92
N LEU A 64 17.44 7.27 -1.81
CA LEU A 64 16.56 6.36 -1.07
C LEU A 64 15.18 6.31 -1.73
N LYS A 65 14.62 5.11 -1.80
CA LYS A 65 13.24 4.86 -2.24
C LYS A 65 12.44 4.30 -1.08
N LEU A 66 11.34 4.98 -0.74
CA LEU A 66 10.43 4.59 0.34
C LEU A 66 9.16 4.02 -0.24
N GLU A 67 8.85 2.77 0.11
CA GLU A 67 7.82 2.03 -0.61
C GLU A 67 7.04 1.09 0.30
N ILE A 68 5.78 0.86 -0.05
CA ILE A 68 4.87 -0.06 0.63
C ILE A 68 4.42 -1.10 -0.38
N TYR A 69 4.44 -2.38 0.03
CA TYR A 69 3.97 -3.47 -0.82
C TYR A 69 2.54 -3.88 -0.48
N PRO A 70 1.76 -4.34 -1.48
CA PRO A 70 0.40 -4.81 -1.25
C PRO A 70 0.32 -6.07 -0.40
N ASP A 71 1.29 -6.99 -0.50
CA ASP A 71 1.22 -8.31 0.15
C ASP A 71 1.88 -8.35 1.54
N GLU A 72 1.93 -7.20 2.23
CA GLU A 72 2.67 -7.07 3.48
C GLU A 72 1.80 -7.31 4.72
N HIS A 73 2.15 -8.39 5.43
CA HIS A 73 1.53 -8.79 6.69
C HIS A 73 1.76 -7.76 7.81
N PRO A 74 0.84 -7.69 8.80
CA PRO A 74 1.06 -6.90 10.01
C PRO A 74 2.35 -7.32 10.75
N PRO A 75 3.08 -6.38 11.37
CA PRO A 75 2.72 -4.98 11.61
C PRO A 75 2.85 -4.07 10.36
N PRO A 76 2.07 -2.97 10.28
CA PRO A 76 2.24 -1.94 9.25
C PRO A 76 3.68 -1.47 9.11
N HIS A 77 4.25 -1.57 7.91
CA HIS A 77 5.65 -1.24 7.69
C HIS A 77 5.91 -0.61 6.31
N PHE A 78 7.06 0.03 6.18
CA PHE A 78 7.56 0.57 4.92
C PHE A 78 9.00 0.15 4.69
N HIS A 79 9.40 0.06 3.43
CA HIS A 79 10.76 -0.31 3.03
C HIS A 79 11.56 0.92 2.67
N VAL A 80 12.81 0.95 3.08
CA VAL A 80 13.83 1.92 2.64
C VAL A 80 14.87 1.15 1.83
N ARG A 81 15.03 1.53 0.57
CA ARG A 81 15.98 0.88 -0.36
C ARG A 81 16.92 1.88 -1.02
N ALA A 82 18.18 1.47 -1.12
CA ALA A 82 19.22 2.10 -1.92
C ALA A 82 20.27 1.03 -2.29
N PRO A 83 21.23 1.30 -3.20
CA PRO A 83 22.33 0.38 -3.45
C PRO A 83 23.05 0.00 -2.15
N GLY A 84 23.07 -1.29 -1.81
CA GLY A 84 23.64 -1.79 -0.55
C GLY A 84 22.77 -1.63 0.71
N LEU A 85 21.55 -1.09 0.57
CA LEU A 85 20.62 -0.84 1.67
C LEU A 85 19.25 -1.49 1.38
N ASN A 86 18.81 -2.37 2.28
CA ASN A 86 17.47 -2.94 2.25
C ASN A 86 16.98 -3.17 3.67
N ALA A 87 16.06 -2.31 4.13
CA ALA A 87 15.55 -2.33 5.48
C ALA A 87 14.04 -2.05 5.50
N SER A 88 13.32 -2.68 6.43
CA SER A 88 11.91 -2.40 6.69
C SER A 88 11.69 -1.84 8.10
N PHE A 89 10.77 -0.88 8.21
CA PHE A 89 10.51 -0.13 9.43
C PHE A 89 9.03 -0.11 9.74
N ALA A 90 8.65 -0.21 11.01
CA ALA A 90 7.24 -0.06 11.40
C ALA A 90 6.75 1.37 11.14
N ILE A 91 5.53 1.52 10.65
CA ILE A 91 4.92 2.85 10.43
C ILE A 91 4.59 3.54 11.76
N GLU A 92 4.35 2.80 12.84
CA GLU A 92 4.00 3.34 14.15
C GLU A 92 5.12 4.21 14.75
N ASP A 93 6.30 3.61 14.90
CA ASP A 93 7.39 4.15 15.72
C ASP A 93 8.73 4.18 14.97
N CYS A 94 8.73 3.87 13.67
CA CYS A 94 9.93 3.78 12.84
C CYS A 94 10.97 2.77 13.38
N ARG A 95 10.56 1.79 14.19
CA ARG A 95 11.48 0.73 14.63
C ARG A 95 11.89 -0.14 13.44
N LEU A 96 13.17 -0.52 13.39
CA LEU A 96 13.67 -1.44 12.38
C LEU A 96 13.08 -2.83 12.62
N LEU A 97 12.43 -3.40 11.61
CA LEU A 97 11.82 -4.74 11.66
C LEU A 97 12.72 -5.79 11.02
N LYS A 98 13.31 -5.48 9.86
CA LYS A 98 14.17 -6.41 9.12
C LYS A 98 15.23 -5.64 8.32
N GLY A 99 16.37 -6.30 8.11
CA GLY A 99 17.46 -5.79 7.28
C GLY A 99 18.49 -5.00 8.08
N HIS A 100 19.30 -4.22 7.37
CA HIS A 100 20.35 -3.39 7.95
C HIS A 100 20.34 -2.02 7.31
N ALA A 101 20.59 -0.99 8.12
CA ALA A 101 20.79 0.37 7.67
C ALA A 101 21.93 1.02 8.48
N PRO A 102 22.83 1.78 7.83
CA PRO A 102 23.83 2.59 8.52
C PRO A 102 23.19 3.57 9.51
N SER A 103 23.91 3.92 10.58
CA SER A 103 23.40 4.82 11.62
C SER A 103 22.96 6.19 11.09
N ASP A 104 23.71 6.76 10.14
CA ASP A 104 23.37 8.05 9.53
C ASP A 104 22.08 8.00 8.70
N VAL A 105 21.83 6.87 8.02
CA VAL A 105 20.58 6.61 7.29
C VAL A 105 19.42 6.43 8.28
N LEU A 106 19.63 5.69 9.37
CA LEU A 106 18.61 5.49 10.39
C LEU A 106 18.14 6.81 10.99
N ASP A 107 19.06 7.74 11.27
CA ASP A 107 18.71 9.03 11.87
C ASP A 107 17.95 9.92 10.89
N LYS A 108 18.34 9.92 9.60
CA LYS A 108 17.60 10.62 8.55
C LYS A 108 16.19 10.06 8.36
N VAL A 109 16.06 8.72 8.34
CA VAL A 109 14.76 8.04 8.19
C VAL A 109 13.86 8.33 9.39
N ARG A 110 14.39 8.27 10.62
CA ARG A 110 13.64 8.62 11.84
C ARG A 110 13.18 10.08 11.85
N TYR A 111 14.07 11.00 11.47
CA TYR A 111 13.73 12.41 11.37
C TYR A 111 12.62 12.64 10.33
N TRP A 112 12.75 12.04 9.14
CA TRP A 112 11.72 12.12 8.11
C TRP A 112 10.40 11.51 8.56
N HIS A 113 10.43 10.33 9.19
CA HIS A 113 9.23 9.63 9.67
C HIS A 113 8.38 10.50 10.61
N LYS A 114 9.03 11.25 11.52
CA LYS A 114 8.36 12.19 12.44
C LYS A 114 7.43 13.18 11.73
N HIS A 115 7.76 13.56 10.49
CA HIS A 115 6.97 14.52 9.70
C HIS A 115 6.11 13.85 8.62
N SER A 116 6.40 12.60 8.27
CA SER A 116 5.79 11.89 7.15
C SER A 116 4.91 10.71 7.54
N LYS A 117 4.75 10.41 8.84
CA LYS A 117 3.92 9.30 9.35
C LYS A 117 2.53 9.27 8.69
N ARG A 118 1.83 10.41 8.61
CA ARG A 118 0.51 10.47 7.96
C ARG A 118 0.51 9.98 6.51
N LYS A 119 1.53 10.35 5.72
CA LYS A 119 1.64 9.92 4.31
C LYS A 119 1.89 8.41 4.21
N LEU A 120 2.70 7.86 5.11
CA LEU A 120 2.92 6.42 5.21
C LEU A 120 1.62 5.69 5.54
N VAL A 121 0.82 6.22 6.47
CA VAL A 121 -0.47 5.67 6.85
C VAL A 121 -1.44 5.68 5.67
N GLU A 122 -1.56 6.80 4.96
CA GLU A 122 -2.39 6.93 3.76
C GLU A 122 -1.98 5.92 2.68
N ALA A 123 -0.68 5.84 2.37
CA ALA A 123 -0.16 4.90 1.39
C ALA A 123 -0.36 3.43 1.82
N TRP A 124 -0.17 3.13 3.11
CA TRP A 124 -0.45 1.80 3.68
C TRP A 124 -1.94 1.46 3.56
N ASN A 125 -2.85 2.40 3.81
CA ASN A 125 -4.29 2.18 3.65
C ASN A 125 -4.66 1.94 2.18
N ALA A 126 -4.06 2.70 1.26
CA ALA A 126 -4.34 2.63 -0.18
C ALA A 126 -3.85 1.34 -0.85
N THR A 127 -2.83 0.67 -0.31
CA THR A 127 -2.22 -0.52 -0.92
C THR A 127 -2.59 -1.85 -0.27
N ARG A 128 -3.28 -1.82 0.88
CA ARG A 128 -3.62 -3.04 1.63
C ARG A 128 -4.50 -4.03 0.84
N PRO A 129 -4.35 -5.35 1.02
CA PRO A 129 -5.30 -6.32 0.49
C PRO A 129 -6.63 -6.19 1.21
N THR A 130 -7.74 -6.47 0.51
CA THR A 130 -9.09 -6.55 1.10
C THR A 130 -9.21 -7.56 2.23
N ASN A 131 -8.36 -8.59 2.24
CA ASN A 131 -8.34 -9.61 3.28
C ASN A 131 -7.35 -9.30 4.43
N CYS A 132 -6.96 -8.03 4.61
CA CYS A 132 -6.09 -7.65 5.73
C CYS A 132 -6.86 -7.74 7.05
N GLN A 133 -6.44 -8.65 7.94
CA GLN A 133 -7.07 -8.88 9.25
C GLN A 133 -6.98 -7.67 10.18
N VAL A 134 -6.04 -6.76 9.93
CA VAL A 134 -5.92 -5.47 10.59
C VAL A 134 -6.64 -4.43 9.72
N GLY A 135 -7.69 -3.82 10.25
CA GLY A 135 -8.48 -2.79 9.56
C GLY A 135 -7.65 -1.54 9.19
N PRO A 136 -8.29 -0.45 8.74
CA PRO A 136 -7.60 0.82 8.47
C PRO A 136 -6.72 1.20 9.67
N TYR A 137 -5.48 1.58 9.38
CA TYR A 137 -4.49 1.87 10.42
C TYR A 137 -4.62 3.37 10.66
N SER A 138 -5.03 3.74 11.86
CA SER A 138 -5.25 5.13 12.24
C SER A 138 -3.96 5.83 12.66
N GLY A 139 -2.94 5.07 13.11
CA GLY A 139 -1.73 5.61 13.71
C GLY A 139 -2.03 6.33 15.02
N ALA A 140 -1.40 5.92 16.13
CA ALA A 140 -1.47 6.68 17.37
C ALA A 140 -0.56 7.94 17.31
#